data_AF-A0A024G7K7-F1
#
_entry.id   AF-A0A024G7K7-F1
#
_cell.length_a   1.000
_cell.length_b   1.000
_cell.length_c   1.000
_cell.angle_alpha   90.00
_cell.angle_beta   90.00
_cell.angle_gamma   90.00
#
_symmetry.space_group_name_H-M   'P 1'
#
loop_
_entity.id
_entity.type
_entity.pdbx_description
1 polymer ?
#
loop_
_entity_poly.entity_id
_entity_poly.type
_entity_poly.pdbx_seq_one_letter_code
_entity_poly.pdbx_strand_id
1 'polypeptide(L)'
;MVSVSEEEVSGAWKQVHSIGNALVAPMTPIPPLLQSKQSIRAKLHMIQAYLNALEYNYTGTLYFDTNKNRSFKSIVGTAKVMINDALPIQCLEAVFLASYLTAPLLKVDRFPVSFTSITGEKSKHRHIVLAVRYYENQNANWGALGLSRSDQLMYKEANFSTLSDLLNDYKNSFENVYHQLIKMSIGLPLSHDIHSAEKVQWRMLNVHLDKTNWKQVARQIDLFARDAVNLVGYKKAQGSFPESFACKYSLHVPDQVQMISRKSSPTSKECMHGVDIQEWKQSGLSQSNLDPKDSVEDTPIVITPTQLKFKCNAKESEELSTCEVFLVNKTSHPYFIQVNTNCSHLCIVNNQETNPENTCATRIRISPNGMTVIAIRLQANINDALESIQRSFGERSISFQCMRSNSQHAETTAESIVLPNADVVTQYLHYTIA
;
A
#
# COMPACT_ATOMS: atom_id res chain seq x y z
N MET A 1 -16.37 -35.26 6.32
CA MET A 1 -17.06 -35.02 5.03
C MET A 1 -17.75 -36.32 4.67
N VAL A 2 -19.05 -36.30 4.40
CA VAL A 2 -19.73 -37.46 3.80
C VAL A 2 -19.12 -37.61 2.41
N SER A 3 -18.46 -38.74 2.15
CA SER A 3 -17.96 -39.08 0.82
C SER A 3 -19.16 -39.24 -0.10
N VAL A 4 -19.25 -38.41 -1.15
CA VAL A 4 -20.25 -38.57 -2.21
C VAL A 4 -20.10 -39.97 -2.79
N SER A 5 -21.19 -40.74 -2.82
CA SER A 5 -21.12 -42.12 -3.28
C SER A 5 -20.93 -42.16 -4.81
N GLU A 6 -20.32 -43.24 -5.30
CA GLU A 6 -20.13 -43.45 -6.75
C GLU A 6 -21.49 -43.50 -7.49
N GLU A 7 -22.53 -43.95 -6.79
CA GLU A 7 -23.92 -43.98 -7.26
C GLU A 7 -24.51 -42.58 -7.40
N GLU A 8 -24.23 -41.67 -6.47
CA GLU A 8 -24.65 -40.25 -6.54
C GLU A 8 -23.98 -39.54 -7.73
N VAL A 9 -22.68 -39.76 -7.93
CA VAL A 9 -21.94 -39.18 -9.07
C VAL A 9 -22.46 -39.72 -10.40
N SER A 10 -22.70 -41.03 -10.49
CA SER A 10 -23.26 -41.69 -11.67
C SER A 10 -24.69 -41.20 -11.97
N GLY A 11 -25.51 -41.03 -10.93
CA GLY A 11 -26.86 -40.47 -11.02
C GLY A 11 -26.86 -39.03 -11.53
N ALA A 12 -25.99 -38.18 -10.97
CA ALA A 12 -25.82 -36.80 -11.41
C ALA A 12 -25.36 -36.71 -12.88
N TRP A 13 -24.42 -37.56 -13.30
CA TRP A 13 -23.97 -37.62 -14.69
C TRP A 13 -25.07 -38.04 -15.65
N LYS A 14 -25.88 -39.05 -15.28
CA LYS A 14 -27.05 -39.45 -16.06
C LYS A 14 -28.08 -38.34 -16.16
N GLN A 15 -28.26 -37.55 -15.11
CA GLN A 15 -29.15 -36.39 -15.12
C GLN A 15 -28.62 -35.28 -16.04
N VAL A 16 -27.33 -34.94 -15.99
CA VAL A 16 -26.72 -33.97 -16.92
C VAL A 16 -26.84 -34.45 -18.37
N HIS A 17 -26.61 -35.75 -18.62
CA HIS A 17 -26.78 -36.33 -19.96
C HIS A 17 -28.23 -36.38 -20.42
N SER A 18 -29.20 -36.64 -19.53
CA SER A 18 -30.61 -36.66 -19.89
C SER A 18 -31.15 -35.26 -20.20
N ILE A 19 -30.57 -34.23 -19.58
CA ILE A 19 -30.88 -32.83 -19.88
C ILE A 19 -30.32 -32.45 -21.27
N GLY A 20 -29.20 -33.02 -21.71
CA GLY A 20 -28.70 -32.88 -23.08
C GLY A 20 -28.62 -31.43 -23.59
N ASN A 21 -29.08 -31.18 -24.82
CA ASN A 21 -29.16 -29.84 -25.42
C ASN A 21 -30.39 -29.02 -24.97
N ALA A 22 -31.19 -29.50 -23.99
CA ALA A 22 -32.39 -28.81 -23.52
C ALA A 22 -32.11 -27.71 -22.49
N LEU A 23 -30.84 -27.49 -22.12
CA LEU A 23 -30.45 -26.35 -21.30
C LEU A 23 -30.66 -25.05 -22.08
N VAL A 24 -31.61 -24.24 -21.60
CA VAL A 24 -31.71 -22.84 -22.02
C VAL A 24 -30.44 -22.13 -21.53
N ALA A 25 -29.73 -21.48 -22.45
CA ALA A 25 -28.55 -20.70 -22.07
C ALA A 25 -28.95 -19.65 -21.03
N PRO A 26 -28.25 -19.56 -19.88
CA PRO A 26 -28.56 -18.56 -18.87
C PRO A 26 -28.39 -17.16 -19.47
N MET A 27 -29.20 -16.21 -18.97
CA MET A 27 -29.06 -14.81 -19.39
C MET A 27 -27.67 -14.31 -19.00
N THR A 28 -26.93 -13.77 -19.97
CA THR A 28 -25.61 -13.21 -19.72
C THR A 28 -25.73 -12.00 -18.79
N PRO A 29 -25.07 -12.00 -17.61
CA PRO A 29 -25.14 -10.88 -16.68
C PRO A 29 -24.51 -9.63 -17.31
N ILE A 30 -25.18 -8.50 -17.14
CA ILE A 30 -24.76 -7.21 -17.71
C ILE A 30 -23.92 -6.45 -16.67
N PRO A 31 -22.72 -5.95 -17.01
CA PRO A 31 -21.91 -5.13 -16.11
C PRO A 31 -22.67 -3.88 -15.62
N PRO A 32 -22.47 -3.46 -14.36
CA PRO A 32 -23.20 -2.34 -13.78
C PRO A 32 -22.77 -1.01 -14.39
N LEU A 33 -23.75 -0.18 -14.78
CA LEU A 33 -23.50 1.21 -15.16
C LEU A 33 -23.49 2.11 -13.91
N LEU A 34 -22.31 2.54 -13.49
CA LEU A 34 -22.13 3.33 -12.28
C LEU A 34 -22.42 4.81 -12.57
N GLN A 35 -23.56 5.33 -12.10
CA GLN A 35 -23.95 6.72 -12.32
C GLN A 35 -23.34 7.65 -11.29
N SER A 36 -22.97 8.88 -11.67
CA SER A 36 -22.32 9.85 -10.76
C SER A 36 -23.15 10.14 -9.51
N LYS A 37 -24.49 10.30 -9.65
CA LYS A 37 -25.44 10.64 -8.58
C LYS A 37 -25.65 9.54 -7.54
N GLN A 38 -25.28 8.29 -7.83
CA GLN A 38 -25.43 7.18 -6.88
C GLN A 38 -24.39 7.27 -5.76
N SER A 39 -24.80 6.91 -4.55
CA SER A 39 -23.87 6.79 -3.41
C SER A 39 -22.81 5.72 -3.68
N ILE A 40 -21.64 5.86 -3.04
CA ILE A 40 -20.57 4.86 -3.16
C ILE A 40 -21.07 3.48 -2.70
N ARG A 41 -21.81 3.43 -1.59
CA ARG A 41 -22.44 2.20 -1.08
C ARG A 41 -23.34 1.54 -2.13
N ALA A 42 -24.20 2.29 -2.81
CA ALA A 42 -25.06 1.75 -3.88
C ALA A 42 -24.24 1.19 -5.05
N LYS A 43 -23.18 1.90 -5.46
CA LYS A 43 -22.26 1.42 -6.52
C LYS A 43 -21.57 0.12 -6.13
N LEU A 44 -21.08 0.01 -4.89
CA LEU A 44 -20.46 -1.21 -4.37
C LEU A 44 -21.46 -2.38 -4.36
N HIS A 45 -22.71 -2.14 -3.95
CA HIS A 45 -23.77 -3.14 -4.03
C HIS A 45 -24.04 -3.61 -5.47
N MET A 46 -24.12 -2.70 -6.43
CA MET A 46 -24.30 -3.07 -7.84
C MET A 46 -23.13 -3.91 -8.38
N ILE A 47 -21.90 -3.55 -8.00
CA ILE A 47 -20.70 -4.33 -8.35
C ILE A 47 -20.78 -5.73 -7.74
N GLN A 48 -21.11 -5.84 -6.45
CA GLN A 48 -21.25 -7.14 -5.81
C GLN A 48 -22.37 -7.98 -6.44
N ALA A 49 -23.51 -7.38 -6.77
CA ALA A 49 -24.61 -8.07 -7.44
C ALA A 49 -24.16 -8.67 -8.77
N TYR A 50 -23.35 -7.93 -9.54
CA TYR A 50 -22.75 -8.45 -10.78
C TYR A 50 -21.77 -9.60 -10.53
N LEU A 51 -20.92 -9.52 -9.49
CA LEU A 51 -20.05 -10.64 -9.12
C LEU A 51 -20.85 -11.89 -8.76
N ASN A 52 -21.95 -11.73 -8.02
CA ASN A 52 -22.81 -12.84 -7.63
C ASN A 52 -23.52 -13.46 -8.84
N ALA A 53 -23.91 -12.64 -9.83
CA ALA A 53 -24.58 -13.11 -11.05
C ALA A 53 -23.67 -13.92 -11.97
N LEU A 54 -22.34 -13.83 -11.82
CA LEU A 54 -21.40 -14.72 -12.49
C LEU A 54 -21.30 -16.10 -11.80
N GLU A 55 -21.77 -16.22 -10.56
CA GLU A 55 -21.72 -17.42 -9.74
C GLU A 55 -20.30 -17.87 -9.32
N TYR A 56 -20.24 -18.61 -8.20
CA TYR A 56 -18.98 -19.21 -7.75
C TYR A 56 -18.67 -20.44 -8.59
N ASN A 57 -17.44 -20.55 -9.08
CA ASN A 57 -17.02 -21.68 -9.90
C ASN A 57 -16.77 -22.95 -9.07
N TYR A 58 -17.70 -23.91 -9.17
CA TYR A 58 -17.64 -25.25 -8.56
C TYR A 58 -17.12 -26.35 -9.50
N THR A 59 -16.77 -26.03 -10.75
CA THR A 59 -16.45 -27.03 -11.79
C THR A 59 -15.09 -27.69 -11.62
N GLY A 60 -14.22 -27.14 -10.77
CA GLY A 60 -12.84 -27.59 -10.60
C GLY A 60 -11.89 -27.19 -11.74
N THR A 61 -12.39 -26.49 -12.78
CA THR A 61 -11.59 -25.99 -13.90
C THR A 61 -11.42 -24.49 -13.79
N LEU A 62 -10.19 -23.99 -13.99
CA LEU A 62 -9.92 -22.55 -14.06
C LEU A 62 -10.14 -22.06 -15.49
N TYR A 63 -11.00 -21.07 -15.66
CA TYR A 63 -11.29 -20.47 -16.97
C TYR A 63 -10.36 -19.30 -17.30
N PHE A 64 -9.85 -18.59 -16.29
CA PHE A 64 -9.08 -17.37 -16.47
C PHE A 64 -7.68 -17.46 -15.86
N ASP A 65 -6.73 -16.68 -16.39
CA ASP A 65 -5.38 -16.60 -15.83
C ASP A 65 -5.38 -15.90 -14.46
N THR A 66 -5.01 -16.66 -13.43
CA THR A 66 -4.97 -16.26 -12.02
C THR A 66 -3.56 -15.91 -11.52
N ASN A 67 -2.58 -15.75 -12.42
CA ASN A 67 -1.21 -15.39 -12.05
C ASN A 67 -1.15 -14.04 -11.32
N LYS A 68 -0.71 -14.06 -10.06
CA LYS A 68 -0.57 -12.87 -9.21
C LYS A 68 0.66 -12.01 -9.55
N ASN A 69 1.66 -12.59 -10.20
CA ASN A 69 2.97 -11.96 -10.43
C ASN A 69 3.03 -11.15 -11.73
N ARG A 70 1.95 -10.44 -12.05
CA ARG A 70 1.82 -9.65 -13.28
C ARG A 70 1.40 -8.20 -12.98
N SER A 71 1.46 -7.36 -14.02
CA SER A 71 1.10 -5.96 -13.91
C SER A 71 -0.39 -5.75 -13.68
N PHE A 72 -0.77 -4.61 -13.11
CA PHE A 72 -2.18 -4.25 -12.94
C PHE A 72 -2.91 -4.14 -14.28
N LYS A 73 -2.28 -3.60 -15.32
CA LYS A 73 -2.80 -3.60 -16.71
C LYS A 73 -3.15 -5.01 -17.19
N SER A 74 -2.29 -5.99 -16.91
CA SER A 74 -2.57 -7.37 -17.27
C SER A 74 -3.77 -7.90 -16.49
N ILE A 75 -3.84 -7.69 -15.16
CA ILE A 75 -5.01 -8.04 -14.31
C ILE A 75 -6.32 -7.48 -14.88
N VAL A 76 -6.33 -6.20 -15.25
CA VAL A 76 -7.48 -5.57 -15.91
C VAL A 76 -7.82 -6.24 -17.24
N GLY A 77 -6.83 -6.64 -18.03
CA GLY A 77 -7.05 -7.39 -19.27
C GLY A 77 -7.88 -8.66 -19.05
N THR A 78 -7.56 -9.44 -18.01
CA THR A 78 -8.37 -10.61 -17.64
C THR A 78 -9.74 -10.24 -17.11
N ALA A 79 -9.89 -9.17 -16.33
CA ALA A 79 -11.21 -8.71 -15.90
C ALA A 79 -12.14 -8.36 -17.09
N LYS A 80 -11.57 -7.79 -18.18
CA LYS A 80 -12.33 -7.54 -19.41
C LYS A 80 -12.74 -8.83 -20.11
N VAL A 81 -11.88 -9.85 -20.12
CA VAL A 81 -12.21 -11.18 -20.66
C VAL A 81 -13.31 -11.84 -19.82
N MET A 82 -13.26 -11.74 -18.49
CA MET A 82 -14.34 -12.23 -17.61
C MET A 82 -15.70 -11.61 -17.92
N ILE A 83 -15.73 -10.31 -18.19
CA ILE A 83 -16.96 -9.61 -18.58
C ILE A 83 -17.49 -10.12 -19.93
N ASN A 84 -16.59 -10.35 -20.89
CA ASN A 84 -16.94 -10.79 -22.23
C ASN A 84 -17.46 -12.24 -22.26
N ASP A 85 -16.79 -13.13 -21.53
CA ASP A 85 -17.09 -14.56 -21.56
C ASP A 85 -18.18 -14.93 -20.53
N ALA A 86 -18.35 -14.12 -19.49
CA ALA A 86 -19.36 -14.24 -18.45
C ALA A 86 -19.46 -15.64 -17.81
N LEU A 87 -18.30 -16.29 -17.62
CA LEU A 87 -18.20 -17.61 -16.99
C LEU A 87 -18.07 -17.50 -15.46
N PRO A 88 -18.40 -18.58 -14.72
CA PRO A 88 -18.21 -18.63 -13.28
C PRO A 88 -16.79 -18.34 -12.82
N ILE A 89 -16.67 -17.63 -11.69
CA ILE A 89 -15.38 -17.18 -11.15
C ILE A 89 -15.16 -17.63 -9.71
N GLN A 90 -13.92 -17.56 -9.24
CA GLN A 90 -13.51 -17.83 -7.87
C GLN A 90 -13.09 -16.55 -7.14
N CYS A 91 -12.71 -16.68 -5.86
CA CYS A 91 -12.37 -15.56 -5.00
C CYS A 91 -11.30 -14.59 -5.56
N LEU A 92 -10.24 -15.11 -6.20
CA LEU A 92 -9.18 -14.25 -6.76
C LEU A 92 -9.62 -13.52 -8.02
N GLU A 93 -10.37 -14.20 -8.88
CA GLU A 93 -10.94 -13.66 -10.11
C GLU A 93 -11.95 -12.56 -9.78
N ALA A 94 -12.78 -12.77 -8.75
CA ALA A 94 -13.66 -11.75 -8.22
C ALA A 94 -12.90 -10.50 -7.73
N VAL A 95 -11.72 -10.66 -7.11
CA VAL A 95 -10.87 -9.53 -6.74
C VAL A 95 -10.32 -8.81 -7.96
N PHE A 96 -9.93 -9.52 -9.03
CA PHE A 96 -9.48 -8.90 -10.29
C PHE A 96 -10.62 -8.08 -10.90
N LEU A 97 -11.80 -8.68 -11.04
CA LEU A 97 -12.96 -8.04 -11.61
C LEU A 97 -13.46 -6.85 -10.78
N ALA A 98 -13.58 -7.01 -9.47
CA ALA A 98 -13.93 -5.93 -8.55
C ALA A 98 -12.92 -4.77 -8.65
N SER A 99 -11.62 -5.07 -8.76
CA SER A 99 -10.60 -4.02 -8.89
C SER A 99 -10.75 -3.19 -10.16
N TYR A 100 -11.18 -3.81 -11.27
CA TYR A 100 -11.47 -3.13 -12.52
C TYR A 100 -12.75 -2.28 -12.43
N LEU A 101 -13.84 -2.87 -11.93
CA LEU A 101 -15.15 -2.19 -11.82
C LEU A 101 -15.13 -1.00 -10.84
N THR A 102 -14.26 -1.04 -9.84
CA THR A 102 -14.06 0.05 -8.87
C THR A 102 -12.96 1.03 -9.26
N ALA A 103 -12.18 0.79 -10.33
CA ALA A 103 -11.12 1.70 -10.76
C ALA A 103 -11.60 3.14 -11.05
N PRO A 104 -12.79 3.37 -11.64
CA PRO A 104 -13.31 4.73 -11.83
C PRO A 104 -13.70 5.45 -10.53
N LEU A 105 -13.80 4.75 -9.40
CA LEU A 105 -14.21 5.31 -8.12
C LEU A 105 -13.00 5.89 -7.37
N LEU A 106 -12.50 7.05 -7.80
CA LEU A 106 -11.26 7.67 -7.27
C LEU A 106 -11.28 7.95 -5.76
N LYS A 107 -12.46 8.02 -5.14
CA LYS A 107 -12.64 8.21 -3.69
C LYS A 107 -12.67 6.89 -2.90
N VAL A 108 -12.41 5.76 -3.57
CA VAL A 108 -12.46 4.41 -2.98
C VAL A 108 -11.08 3.77 -3.04
N ASP A 109 -10.43 3.65 -1.89
CA ASP A 109 -9.20 2.87 -1.78
C ASP A 109 -9.54 1.37 -1.77
N ARG A 110 -8.69 0.56 -2.41
CA ARG A 110 -8.95 -0.86 -2.66
C ARG A 110 -7.75 -1.71 -2.24
N PHE A 111 -7.92 -2.49 -1.18
CA PHE A 111 -6.87 -3.29 -0.56
C PHE A 111 -7.14 -4.78 -0.77
N PRO A 112 -6.23 -5.54 -1.42
CA PRO A 112 -6.39 -6.99 -1.46
C PRO A 112 -6.07 -7.58 -0.09
N VAL A 113 -6.99 -8.37 0.46
CA VAL A 113 -6.81 -9.04 1.75
C VAL A 113 -6.93 -10.55 1.55
N SER A 114 -5.85 -11.28 1.84
CA SER A 114 -5.84 -12.73 1.80
C SER A 114 -5.92 -13.33 3.19
N PHE A 115 -6.68 -14.40 3.31
CA PHE A 115 -6.86 -15.19 4.53
C PHE A 115 -6.28 -16.59 4.34
N THR A 116 -5.68 -17.11 5.39
CA THR A 116 -5.22 -18.49 5.47
C THR A 116 -5.81 -19.12 6.71
N SER A 117 -6.66 -20.12 6.51
CA SER A 117 -7.37 -20.83 7.57
C SER A 117 -7.07 -22.32 7.54
N ILE A 118 -7.34 -23.03 8.62
CA ILE A 118 -7.29 -24.48 8.70
C ILE A 118 -8.63 -25.06 9.14
N THR A 119 -8.97 -26.25 8.66
CA THR A 119 -10.11 -27.05 9.12
C THR A 119 -9.70 -28.50 9.38
N GLY A 120 -10.32 -29.11 10.40
CA GLY A 120 -10.10 -30.52 10.77
C GLY A 120 -8.63 -30.82 11.13
N GLU A 121 -8.13 -31.99 10.69
CA GLU A 121 -6.77 -32.50 10.97
C GLU A 121 -5.62 -31.75 10.25
N LYS A 122 -5.81 -30.47 9.88
CA LYS A 122 -4.85 -29.50 9.26
C LYS A 122 -5.00 -29.23 7.76
N SER A 123 -6.18 -29.39 7.17
CA SER A 123 -6.38 -28.96 5.77
C SER A 123 -6.29 -27.43 5.68
N LYS A 124 -5.37 -26.91 4.87
CA LYS A 124 -5.08 -25.48 4.75
C LYS A 124 -5.84 -24.86 3.58
N HIS A 125 -6.67 -23.88 3.88
CA HIS A 125 -7.49 -23.17 2.90
C HIS A 125 -7.01 -21.74 2.74
N ARG A 126 -7.10 -21.22 1.52
CA ARG A 126 -6.75 -19.84 1.18
C ARG A 126 -7.98 -19.16 0.60
N HIS A 127 -8.19 -17.93 1.02
CA HIS A 127 -9.28 -17.09 0.53
C HIS A 127 -8.77 -15.66 0.31
N ILE A 128 -9.42 -14.87 -0.54
CA ILE A 128 -9.06 -13.48 -0.78
C ILE A 128 -10.32 -12.66 -1.07
N VAL A 129 -10.33 -11.43 -0.56
CA VAL A 129 -11.35 -10.41 -0.83
C VAL A 129 -10.68 -9.07 -1.15
N LEU A 130 -11.46 -8.14 -1.71
CA LEU A 130 -11.03 -6.76 -1.93
C LEU A 130 -11.69 -5.88 -0.86
N ALA A 131 -10.93 -5.56 0.18
CA ALA A 131 -11.38 -4.57 1.17
C ALA A 131 -11.40 -3.19 0.52
N VAL A 132 -12.46 -2.43 0.78
CA VAL A 132 -12.66 -1.09 0.24
C VAL A 132 -12.81 -0.08 1.36
N ARG A 133 -12.22 1.11 1.17
CA ARG A 133 -12.37 2.25 2.08
C ARG A 133 -12.85 3.46 1.29
N TYR A 134 -13.85 4.16 1.80
CA TYR A 134 -14.16 5.53 1.37
C TYR A 134 -14.48 6.41 2.57
N TYR A 135 -14.40 7.71 2.38
CA TYR A 135 -14.72 8.68 3.43
C TYR A 135 -16.08 9.33 3.16
N GLU A 136 -16.93 9.37 4.18
CA GLU A 136 -18.21 10.06 4.18
C GLU A 136 -18.28 10.91 5.44
N ASN A 137 -18.49 12.23 5.30
CA ASN A 137 -18.49 13.18 6.41
C ASN A 137 -17.26 13.05 7.34
N GLN A 138 -16.07 12.91 6.74
CA GLN A 138 -14.78 12.69 7.43
C GLN A 138 -14.63 11.35 8.16
N ASN A 139 -15.65 10.50 8.17
CA ASN A 139 -15.58 9.16 8.75
C ASN A 139 -15.15 8.13 7.68
N ALA A 140 -14.20 7.27 8.05
CA ALA A 140 -13.81 6.16 7.21
C ALA A 140 -14.90 5.07 7.26
N ASN A 141 -15.32 4.61 6.09
CA ASN A 141 -16.23 3.50 5.92
C ASN A 141 -15.51 2.36 5.21
N TRP A 142 -15.32 1.26 5.92
CA TRP A 142 -14.68 0.05 5.46
C TRP A 142 -15.71 -1.01 5.15
N GLY A 143 -15.53 -1.70 4.02
CA GLY A 143 -16.31 -2.85 3.59
C GLY A 143 -15.47 -3.76 2.70
N ALA A 144 -16.11 -4.71 2.03
CA ALA A 144 -15.39 -5.62 1.14
C ALA A 144 -16.26 -6.12 -0.02
N LEU A 145 -15.59 -6.32 -1.16
CA LEU A 145 -16.12 -6.99 -2.34
C LEU A 145 -15.40 -8.32 -2.53
N GLY A 146 -16.10 -9.32 -3.03
CA GLY A 146 -15.48 -10.61 -3.34
C GLY A 146 -16.51 -11.70 -3.58
N LEU A 147 -16.03 -12.92 -3.80
CA LEU A 147 -16.89 -14.08 -3.99
C LEU A 147 -16.34 -15.25 -3.18
N SER A 148 -17.25 -16.02 -2.58
CA SER A 148 -16.92 -17.14 -1.71
C SER A 148 -18.00 -18.20 -1.84
N ARG A 149 -17.67 -19.42 -1.38
CA ARG A 149 -18.64 -20.50 -1.23
C ARG A 149 -19.58 -20.29 -0.02
N SER A 150 -19.24 -19.33 0.84
CA SER A 150 -20.02 -18.94 2.02
C SER A 150 -20.27 -17.44 1.98
N ASP A 151 -21.55 -17.08 2.13
CA ASP A 151 -21.98 -15.68 2.08
C ASP A 151 -21.35 -14.82 3.17
N GLN A 152 -21.01 -15.44 4.31
CA GLN A 152 -20.34 -14.76 5.43
C GLN A 152 -18.90 -14.37 5.13
N LEU A 153 -18.29 -14.93 4.07
CA LEU A 153 -16.88 -14.76 3.71
C LEU A 153 -16.69 -13.98 2.39
N MET A 154 -17.71 -13.33 1.86
CA MET A 154 -17.62 -12.53 0.63
C MET A 154 -17.89 -11.04 0.89
N TYR A 155 -19.03 -10.51 0.44
CA TYR A 155 -19.42 -9.12 0.61
C TYR A 155 -19.58 -8.74 2.07
N LYS A 156 -19.05 -7.56 2.42
CA LYS A 156 -19.35 -6.89 3.68
C LYS A 156 -19.72 -5.46 3.36
N GLU A 157 -20.89 -5.05 3.83
CA GLU A 157 -21.34 -3.67 3.65
C GLU A 157 -20.35 -2.71 4.30
N ALA A 158 -20.15 -1.56 3.66
CA ALA A 158 -19.15 -0.60 4.08
C ALA A 158 -19.62 0.27 5.26
N ASN A 159 -19.74 -0.35 6.43
CA ASN A 159 -20.24 0.24 7.68
C ASN A 159 -19.23 0.13 8.84
N PHE A 160 -18.04 -0.42 8.60
CA PHE A 160 -17.00 -0.56 9.62
C PHE A 160 -16.16 0.73 9.69
N SER A 161 -15.85 1.21 10.90
CA SER A 161 -15.07 2.44 11.10
C SER A 161 -13.56 2.23 10.91
N THR A 162 -13.07 1.00 11.12
CA THR A 162 -11.66 0.63 10.98
C THR A 162 -11.48 -0.61 10.12
N LEU A 163 -10.27 -0.80 9.59
CA LEU A 163 -9.94 -2.02 8.85
C LEU A 163 -9.88 -3.21 9.81
N SER A 164 -9.38 -3.00 11.02
CA SER A 164 -9.34 -4.06 12.03
C SER A 164 -10.74 -4.58 12.38
N ASP A 165 -11.76 -3.71 12.52
CA ASP A 165 -13.14 -4.14 12.79
C ASP A 165 -13.70 -5.02 11.66
N LEU A 166 -13.50 -4.62 10.41
CA LEU A 166 -13.88 -5.42 9.24
C LEU A 166 -13.18 -6.79 9.25
N LEU A 167 -11.88 -6.82 9.55
CA LEU A 167 -11.12 -8.07 9.59
C LEU A 167 -11.45 -8.95 10.80
N ASN A 168 -11.88 -8.36 11.91
CA ASN A 168 -12.42 -9.10 13.06
C ASN A 168 -13.73 -9.79 12.70
N ASP A 169 -14.59 -9.13 11.93
CA ASP A 169 -15.84 -9.73 11.44
C ASP A 169 -15.57 -10.92 10.50
N TYR A 170 -14.57 -10.84 9.61
CA TYR A 170 -14.12 -12.00 8.84
C TYR A 170 -13.56 -13.11 9.73
N LYS A 171 -12.76 -12.78 10.75
CA LYS A 171 -12.24 -13.75 11.71
C LYS A 171 -13.38 -14.55 12.35
N ASN A 172 -14.40 -13.85 12.86
CA ASN A 172 -15.59 -14.49 13.45
C ASN A 172 -16.38 -15.28 12.40
N SER A 173 -16.51 -14.76 11.18
CA SER A 173 -17.18 -15.45 10.07
C SER A 173 -16.49 -16.77 9.68
N PHE A 174 -15.14 -16.84 9.76
CA PHE A 174 -14.40 -18.09 9.59
C PHE A 174 -14.69 -19.07 10.73
N GLU A 175 -14.69 -18.60 11.98
CA GLU A 175 -15.00 -19.42 13.14
C GLU A 175 -16.42 -20.02 13.04
N ASN A 176 -17.39 -19.25 12.55
CA ASN A 176 -18.77 -19.70 12.32
C ASN A 176 -18.91 -20.82 11.30
N VAL A 177 -17.98 -20.93 10.34
CA VAL A 177 -17.94 -22.03 9.38
C VAL A 177 -16.95 -23.13 9.78
N TYR A 178 -16.56 -23.18 11.06
CA TYR A 178 -15.63 -24.15 11.63
C TYR A 178 -14.21 -24.09 11.07
N HIS A 179 -13.79 -22.92 10.58
CA HIS A 179 -12.42 -22.63 10.18
C HIS A 179 -11.68 -21.89 11.29
N GLN A 180 -10.45 -22.31 11.59
CA GLN A 180 -9.53 -21.53 12.42
C GLN A 180 -8.66 -20.65 11.52
N LEU A 181 -8.75 -19.33 11.68
CA LEU A 181 -7.95 -18.38 10.92
C LEU A 181 -6.52 -18.28 11.50
N ILE A 182 -5.50 -18.55 10.68
CA ILE A 182 -4.09 -18.62 11.12
C ILE A 182 -3.29 -17.41 10.68
N LYS A 183 -3.50 -16.92 9.45
CA LYS A 183 -2.73 -15.81 8.89
C LYS A 183 -3.63 -14.89 8.06
N MET A 184 -3.42 -13.59 8.22
CA MET A 184 -3.94 -12.55 7.33
C MET A 184 -2.79 -11.87 6.59
N SER A 185 -3.00 -11.60 5.31
CA SER A 185 -2.06 -10.87 4.46
C SER A 185 -2.78 -9.71 3.80
N ILE A 186 -2.35 -8.49 4.07
CA ILE A 186 -2.92 -7.25 3.54
C ILE A 186 -1.94 -6.67 2.51
N GLY A 187 -2.43 -6.38 1.32
CA GLY A 187 -1.66 -5.71 0.28
C GLY A 187 -1.74 -4.19 0.34
N LEU A 188 -1.02 -3.53 -0.57
CA LEU A 188 -1.16 -2.07 -0.76
C LEU A 188 -2.42 -1.74 -1.58
N PRO A 189 -2.91 -0.49 -1.47
CA PRO A 189 -3.93 0.05 -2.36
C PRO A 189 -3.59 -0.22 -3.83
N LEU A 190 -4.57 -0.74 -4.58
CA LEU A 190 -4.45 -0.94 -6.02
C LEU A 190 -4.43 0.43 -6.73
N SER A 191 -3.73 0.51 -7.87
CA SER A 191 -3.72 1.70 -8.73
C SER A 191 -5.08 1.93 -9.38
N HIS A 192 -5.56 3.19 -9.44
CA HIS A 192 -6.77 3.53 -10.22
C HIS A 192 -6.49 3.57 -11.72
N ASP A 193 -5.22 3.75 -12.11
CA ASP A 193 -4.80 3.67 -13.50
C ASP A 193 -4.84 2.21 -13.99
N ILE A 194 -5.83 1.91 -14.83
CA ILE A 194 -6.04 0.59 -15.46
C ILE A 194 -4.93 0.21 -16.46
N HIS A 195 -4.08 1.15 -16.84
CA HIS A 195 -2.94 0.92 -17.73
C HIS A 195 -1.61 0.79 -16.99
N SER A 196 -1.63 0.83 -15.66
CA SER A 196 -0.43 0.73 -14.83
C SER A 196 0.34 -0.57 -15.09
N ALA A 197 1.61 -0.42 -15.44
CA ALA A 197 2.55 -1.52 -15.61
C ALA A 197 3.07 -2.08 -14.27
N GLU A 198 2.72 -1.45 -13.14
CA GLU A 198 3.20 -1.85 -11.82
C GLU A 198 2.64 -3.21 -11.39
N LYS A 199 3.47 -3.99 -10.69
CA LYS A 199 3.05 -5.25 -10.08
C LYS A 199 2.25 -4.99 -8.82
N VAL A 200 1.11 -5.67 -8.69
CA VAL A 200 0.26 -5.59 -7.50
C VAL A 200 0.99 -6.16 -6.28
N GLN A 201 0.93 -5.43 -5.17
CA GLN A 201 1.54 -5.84 -3.90
C GLN A 201 0.49 -6.54 -3.04
N TRP A 202 0.34 -7.85 -3.22
CA TRP A 202 -0.74 -8.64 -2.62
C TRP A 202 -0.60 -8.90 -1.11
N ARG A 203 0.63 -8.90 -0.57
CA ARG A 203 0.93 -9.40 0.78
C ARG A 203 2.02 -8.58 1.45
N MET A 204 1.73 -7.31 1.71
CA MET A 204 2.69 -6.41 2.34
C MET A 204 2.71 -6.48 3.85
N LEU A 205 1.55 -6.57 4.51
CA LEU A 205 1.47 -6.81 5.95
C LEU A 205 0.99 -8.25 6.16
N ASN A 206 1.84 -9.09 6.74
CA ASN A 206 1.55 -10.49 7.02
C ASN A 206 1.49 -10.71 8.52
N VAL A 207 0.31 -10.98 9.06
CA VAL A 207 0.10 -11.14 10.50
C VAL A 207 -0.38 -12.55 10.80
N HIS A 208 0.26 -13.17 11.78
CA HIS A 208 -0.10 -14.47 12.32
C HIS A 208 -1.04 -14.29 13.52
N LEU A 209 -2.20 -14.97 13.51
CA LEU A 209 -3.23 -14.83 14.54
C LEU A 209 -3.12 -15.89 15.65
N ASP A 210 -2.43 -17.00 15.37
CA ASP A 210 -2.20 -18.10 16.30
C ASP A 210 -1.26 -17.72 17.46
N LYS A 211 -0.39 -16.71 17.25
CA LYS A 211 0.68 -16.35 18.18
C LYS A 211 0.51 -14.99 18.84
N THR A 212 -0.51 -14.22 18.45
CA THR A 212 -0.57 -12.80 18.79
C THR A 212 -1.96 -12.38 19.26
N ASN A 213 -2.00 -11.49 20.26
CA ASN A 213 -3.24 -10.93 20.76
C ASN A 213 -3.90 -10.03 19.70
N TRP A 214 -5.22 -10.18 19.51
CA TRP A 214 -5.99 -9.38 18.56
C TRP A 214 -5.79 -7.86 18.72
N LYS A 215 -5.69 -7.34 19.94
CA LYS A 215 -5.48 -5.89 20.17
C LYS A 215 -4.19 -5.37 19.54
N GLN A 216 -3.12 -6.16 19.58
CA GLN A 216 -1.84 -5.80 18.95
C GLN A 216 -1.94 -5.90 17.42
N VAL A 217 -2.60 -6.95 16.93
CA VAL A 217 -2.88 -7.16 15.51
C VAL A 217 -3.68 -6.00 14.93
N ALA A 218 -4.79 -5.64 15.58
CA ALA A 218 -5.67 -4.54 15.19
C ALA A 218 -4.90 -3.21 15.07
N ARG A 219 -4.08 -2.88 16.09
CA ARG A 219 -3.23 -1.67 16.06
C ARG A 219 -2.29 -1.63 14.85
N GLN A 220 -1.69 -2.76 14.47
CA GLN A 220 -0.79 -2.80 13.30
C GLN A 220 -1.55 -2.73 11.97
N ILE A 221 -2.72 -3.37 11.90
CA ILE A 221 -3.61 -3.33 10.74
C ILE A 221 -4.04 -1.88 10.46
N ASP A 222 -4.52 -1.17 11.48
CA ASP A 222 -5.01 0.20 11.30
C ASP A 222 -3.88 1.20 11.05
N LEU A 223 -2.72 1.01 11.70
CA LEU A 223 -1.51 1.76 11.40
C LEU A 223 -1.10 1.59 9.94
N PHE A 224 -1.08 0.35 9.44
CA PHE A 224 -0.76 0.05 8.05
C PHE A 224 -1.78 0.68 7.10
N ALA A 225 -3.08 0.56 7.39
CA ALA A 225 -4.14 1.13 6.57
C ALA A 225 -4.03 2.66 6.41
N ARG A 226 -3.62 3.36 7.47
CA ARG A 226 -3.37 4.81 7.45
C ARG A 226 -2.14 5.15 6.60
N ASP A 227 -1.06 4.40 6.75
CA ASP A 227 0.21 4.69 6.09
C ASP A 227 0.29 4.17 4.65
N ALA A 228 -0.63 3.29 4.25
CA ALA A 228 -0.54 2.55 3.00
C ALA A 228 -0.45 3.43 1.75
N VAL A 229 -1.17 4.56 1.72
CA VAL A 229 -1.12 5.52 0.61
C VAL A 229 0.30 6.12 0.49
N ASN A 230 0.88 6.53 1.62
CA ASN A 230 2.24 7.06 1.67
C ASN A 230 3.28 5.99 1.30
N LEU A 231 3.06 4.74 1.70
CA LEU A 231 3.92 3.61 1.33
C LEU A 231 3.89 3.33 -0.18
N VAL A 232 2.74 3.49 -0.83
CA VAL A 232 2.64 3.42 -2.30
C VAL A 232 3.43 4.54 -2.94
N GLY A 233 3.26 5.79 -2.48
CA GLY A 233 3.99 6.96 -2.99
C GLY A 233 5.51 6.80 -2.85
N TYR A 234 5.98 6.43 -1.66
CA TYR A 234 7.40 6.19 -1.39
C TYR A 234 7.97 5.09 -2.31
N LYS A 235 7.26 3.97 -2.44
CA LYS A 235 7.71 2.87 -3.29
C LYS A 235 7.83 3.29 -4.75
N LYS A 236 6.88 4.09 -5.25
CA LYS A 236 6.94 4.63 -6.62
C LYS A 236 8.14 5.54 -6.83
N ALA A 237 8.48 6.35 -5.83
CA ALA A 237 9.62 7.27 -5.90
C ALA A 237 10.98 6.56 -5.79
N GLN A 238 11.11 5.60 -4.86
CA GLN A 238 12.41 5.01 -4.47
C GLN A 238 12.62 3.57 -4.96
N GLY A 239 11.60 2.94 -5.55
CA GLY A 239 11.62 1.53 -5.98
C GLY A 239 11.70 0.50 -4.83
N SER A 240 11.92 0.94 -3.59
CA SER A 240 12.06 0.14 -2.38
C SER A 240 11.16 0.67 -1.26
N PHE A 241 11.04 -0.08 -0.17
CA PHE A 241 10.30 0.35 1.02
C PHE A 241 11.23 1.09 2.00
N PRO A 242 10.69 1.95 2.89
CA PRO A 242 11.50 2.60 3.92
C PRO A 242 12.21 1.57 4.80
N GLU A 243 13.46 1.84 5.18
CA GLU A 243 14.23 0.98 6.11
C GLU A 243 13.49 0.77 7.44
N SER A 244 12.72 1.78 7.86
CA SER A 244 11.89 1.74 9.08
C SER A 244 10.68 0.82 8.97
N PHE A 245 10.33 0.29 7.79
CA PHE A 245 9.15 -0.56 7.60
C PHE A 245 9.18 -1.78 8.52
N ALA A 246 10.32 -2.48 8.60
CA ALA A 246 10.45 -3.67 9.43
C ALA A 246 10.30 -3.34 10.93
N CYS A 247 10.86 -2.21 11.39
CA CYS A 247 10.75 -1.78 12.78
C CYS A 247 9.34 -1.29 13.13
N LYS A 248 8.65 -0.66 12.17
CA LYS A 248 7.32 -0.07 12.37
C LYS A 248 6.20 -1.11 12.39
N TYR A 249 6.33 -2.17 11.59
CA TYR A 249 5.37 -3.28 11.53
C TYR A 249 5.97 -4.55 12.12
N SER A 250 6.16 -4.56 13.44
CA SER A 250 6.88 -5.65 14.11
C SER A 250 6.21 -7.03 14.05
N LEU A 251 4.92 -7.13 13.73
CA LEU A 251 4.24 -8.42 13.52
C LEU A 251 4.31 -8.88 12.06
N HIS A 252 4.86 -8.07 11.16
CA HIS A 252 5.05 -8.44 9.77
C HIS A 252 6.06 -9.59 9.65
N VAL A 253 5.61 -10.72 9.11
CA VAL A 253 6.49 -11.82 8.72
C VAL A 253 6.70 -11.81 7.19
N PRO A 254 7.93 -11.55 6.70
CA PRO A 254 8.21 -11.59 5.27
C PRO A 254 7.85 -12.95 4.66
N ASP A 255 7.23 -12.97 3.48
CA ASP A 255 6.93 -14.23 2.78
C ASP A 255 8.27 -14.83 2.31
N GLN A 256 8.56 -16.09 2.67
CA GLN A 256 9.81 -16.78 2.29
C GLN A 256 10.07 -16.81 0.77
N VAL A 257 9.02 -16.64 -0.04
CA VAL A 257 9.09 -16.59 -1.52
C VAL A 257 9.81 -15.34 -2.03
N GLN A 258 9.81 -14.21 -1.29
CA GLN A 258 10.53 -13.00 -1.71
C GLN A 258 12.05 -13.08 -1.48
N MET A 259 12.54 -14.07 -0.72
CA MET A 259 13.97 -14.24 -0.40
C MET A 259 14.76 -15.05 -1.44
N ILE A 260 14.11 -15.66 -2.44
CA ILE A 260 14.79 -16.55 -3.41
C ILE A 260 15.57 -15.78 -4.50
N SER A 261 15.46 -14.45 -4.59
CA SER A 261 16.26 -13.68 -5.55
C SER A 261 17.67 -13.31 -5.06
N ARG A 262 18.05 -13.66 -3.82
CA ARG A 262 19.39 -13.34 -3.29
C ARG A 262 19.87 -14.40 -2.29
N LYS A 263 20.24 -15.58 -2.79
CA LYS A 263 21.22 -16.43 -2.08
C LYS A 263 22.13 -17.13 -3.09
N SER A 264 23.32 -16.55 -3.27
CA SER A 264 24.50 -17.33 -3.61
C SER A 264 24.77 -18.28 -2.44
N SER A 265 24.86 -19.56 -2.75
CA SER A 265 25.11 -20.67 -1.84
C SER A 265 26.40 -20.48 -1.01
N PRO A 266 26.46 -21.09 0.18
CA PRO A 266 27.66 -21.85 0.52
C PRO A 266 27.33 -23.30 0.82
N THR A 267 28.13 -24.16 0.21
CA THR A 267 28.11 -25.61 0.30
C THR A 267 28.62 -26.07 1.66
N SER A 268 27.90 -27.03 2.23
CA SER A 268 28.33 -28.17 3.06
C SER A 268 29.15 -27.95 4.34
N LYS A 269 28.53 -28.43 5.45
CA LYS A 269 29.03 -29.42 6.44
C LYS A 269 30.43 -29.15 7.02
N GLU A 270 30.68 -29.16 8.33
CA GLU A 270 30.23 -30.11 9.34
C GLU A 270 30.78 -29.67 10.72
N CYS A 271 30.22 -30.26 11.76
CA CYS A 271 30.81 -30.52 13.08
C CYS A 271 30.79 -29.47 14.20
N MET A 272 30.47 -30.05 15.36
CA MET A 272 30.25 -29.49 16.68
C MET A 272 31.53 -29.38 17.51
N HIS A 273 31.36 -28.76 18.68
CA HIS A 273 32.20 -28.73 19.87
C HIS A 273 33.19 -27.57 19.97
N GLY A 274 33.08 -26.86 21.08
CA GLY A 274 33.94 -25.76 21.47
C GLY A 274 35.18 -26.19 22.24
N VAL A 275 35.63 -25.23 23.06
CA VAL A 275 36.81 -25.21 23.94
C VAL A 275 38.06 -24.60 23.27
N ASP A 276 38.21 -23.30 23.52
CA ASP A 276 39.27 -22.65 24.32
C ASP A 276 40.78 -22.81 23.99
N ILE A 277 41.51 -21.75 24.37
CA ILE A 277 42.97 -21.62 24.64
C ILE A 277 43.85 -20.95 23.56
N GLN A 278 44.20 -19.70 23.90
CA GLN A 278 45.49 -18.98 23.86
C GLN A 278 46.47 -19.09 22.67
N GLU A 279 46.73 -17.89 22.12
CA GLU A 279 48.03 -17.20 22.15
C GLU A 279 49.17 -17.74 21.26
N TRP A 280 49.46 -16.99 20.17
CA TRP A 280 50.85 -16.62 19.84
C TRP A 280 50.92 -15.28 19.09
N LYS A 281 51.89 -14.47 19.52
CA LYS A 281 52.29 -13.14 19.05
C LYS A 281 53.41 -13.24 18.00
N GLN A 282 53.63 -12.10 17.33
CA GLN A 282 54.80 -11.67 16.54
C GLN A 282 54.84 -12.21 15.11
N SER A 283 55.15 -11.44 14.05
CA SER A 283 55.71 -10.10 13.89
C SER A 283 55.71 -9.75 12.38
N GLY A 284 55.84 -8.47 12.00
CA GLY A 284 56.43 -8.10 10.69
C GLY A 284 55.65 -7.12 9.80
N LEU A 285 55.90 -5.82 10.01
CA LEU A 285 55.98 -4.69 9.04
C LEU A 285 55.41 -4.82 7.62
N SER A 286 54.53 -3.90 7.23
CA SER A 286 54.91 -2.72 6.41
C SER A 286 53.71 -1.78 6.14
N GLN A 287 53.94 -0.49 6.34
CA GLN A 287 53.05 0.61 5.98
C GLN A 287 53.08 0.84 4.47
N SER A 288 51.92 1.12 3.87
CA SER A 288 51.85 2.10 2.78
C SER A 288 50.55 2.89 2.91
N ASN A 289 50.70 4.21 3.02
CA ASN A 289 49.64 5.21 3.08
C ASN A 289 48.97 5.34 1.70
N LEU A 290 47.65 5.32 1.67
CA LEU A 290 46.83 5.98 0.65
C LEU A 290 45.62 6.61 1.35
N ASP A 291 45.40 7.89 1.05
CA ASP A 291 44.52 8.86 1.74
C ASP A 291 43.03 8.44 1.88
N PRO A 292 42.33 8.95 2.91
CA PRO A 292 40.88 8.77 3.05
C PRO A 292 40.12 9.75 2.14
N LYS A 293 39.36 9.21 1.18
CA LYS A 293 38.32 9.96 0.46
C LYS A 293 37.00 9.91 1.22
N ASP A 294 36.56 11.09 1.64
CA ASP A 294 35.18 11.57 1.82
C ASP A 294 34.21 10.62 2.55
N SER A 295 34.10 10.84 3.86
CA SER A 295 32.96 10.41 4.66
C SER A 295 31.73 11.23 4.24
N VAL A 296 30.75 10.56 3.62
CA VAL A 296 29.40 11.10 3.46
C VAL A 296 28.82 11.22 4.86
N GLU A 297 28.66 12.45 5.35
CA GLU A 297 28.02 12.73 6.64
C GLU A 297 26.64 12.06 6.73
N ASP A 298 26.40 11.33 7.82
CA ASP A 298 25.12 10.75 8.19
C ASP A 298 24.10 11.89 8.42
N THR A 299 23.42 12.29 7.35
CA THR A 299 22.37 13.31 7.43
C THR A 299 21.19 12.79 8.26
N PRO A 300 20.80 13.46 9.36
CA PRO A 300 19.81 12.92 10.31
C PRO A 300 18.40 12.82 9.72
N ILE A 301 18.10 13.66 8.73
CA ILE A 301 16.86 13.64 7.95
C ILE A 301 17.21 13.30 6.51
N VAL A 302 16.45 12.40 5.88
CA VAL A 302 16.54 12.12 4.45
C VAL A 302 15.35 12.75 3.73
N ILE A 303 15.64 13.54 2.70
CA ILE A 303 14.66 14.21 1.83
C ILE A 303 14.54 13.44 0.52
N THR A 304 13.31 13.18 0.07
CA THR A 304 13.05 12.42 -1.16
C THR A 304 11.84 12.99 -1.90
N PRO A 305 11.87 13.16 -3.24
CA PRO A 305 13.02 12.98 -4.13
C PRO A 305 14.10 14.05 -3.86
N THR A 306 15.33 13.85 -4.36
CA THR A 306 16.42 14.86 -4.28
C THR A 306 16.31 15.94 -5.35
N GLN A 307 15.45 15.72 -6.35
CA GLN A 307 15.13 16.69 -7.40
C GLN A 307 13.64 16.66 -7.73
N LEU A 308 13.01 17.84 -7.83
CA LEU A 308 11.64 17.99 -8.30
C LEU A 308 11.60 18.47 -9.76
N LYS A 309 10.72 17.88 -10.57
CA LYS A 309 10.50 18.25 -11.97
C LYS A 309 9.04 18.62 -12.19
N PHE A 310 8.78 19.89 -12.47
CA PHE A 310 7.46 20.41 -12.80
C PHE A 310 7.35 20.57 -14.32
N LYS A 311 6.26 20.10 -14.93
CA LYS A 311 6.00 20.30 -16.36
C LYS A 311 5.12 21.54 -16.56
N CYS A 312 5.53 22.49 -17.39
CA CYS A 312 4.70 23.62 -17.79
C CYS A 312 3.71 23.21 -18.88
N ASN A 313 2.47 22.87 -18.51
CA ASN A 313 1.41 22.67 -19.49
C ASN A 313 0.82 24.02 -19.92
N ALA A 314 1.20 24.48 -21.12
CA ALA A 314 0.78 25.77 -21.67
C ALA A 314 -0.67 25.82 -22.21
N LYS A 315 -1.54 24.82 -21.92
CA LYS A 315 -2.83 24.69 -22.62
C LYS A 315 -4.10 24.79 -21.81
N GLU A 316 -4.10 24.71 -20.49
CA GLU A 316 -5.35 24.79 -19.73
C GLU A 316 -5.13 25.41 -18.36
N SER A 317 -5.96 26.40 -18.04
CA SER A 317 -6.02 27.07 -16.75
C SER A 317 -6.73 26.17 -15.72
N GLU A 318 -6.15 25.03 -15.38
CA GLU A 318 -6.59 24.19 -14.26
C GLU A 318 -5.37 23.62 -13.51
N GLU A 319 -5.42 23.76 -12.18
CA GLU A 319 -4.49 23.31 -11.13
C GLU A 319 -3.11 22.77 -11.55
N LEU A 320 -2.08 23.58 -11.27
CA LEU A 320 -0.68 23.21 -11.40
C LEU A 320 -0.29 22.02 -10.52
N SER A 321 0.60 21.18 -11.05
CA SER A 321 1.07 19.94 -10.45
C SER A 321 1.62 20.11 -9.03
N THR A 322 1.15 19.27 -8.11
CA THR A 322 1.72 19.08 -6.78
C THR A 322 2.74 17.95 -6.79
N CYS A 323 3.89 18.14 -6.15
CA CYS A 323 4.86 17.09 -5.90
C CYS A 323 4.97 16.79 -4.41
N GLU A 324 4.94 15.51 -4.06
CA GLU A 324 5.13 15.05 -2.69
C GLU A 324 6.63 14.93 -2.37
N VAL A 325 7.04 15.54 -1.27
CA VAL A 325 8.37 15.41 -0.69
C VAL A 325 8.25 14.66 0.63
N PHE A 326 8.97 13.56 0.73
CA PHE A 326 9.05 12.70 1.89
C PHE A 326 10.23 13.14 2.76
N LEU A 327 9.94 13.35 4.04
CA LEU A 327 10.92 13.69 5.07
C LEU A 327 10.99 12.51 6.04
N VAL A 328 12.13 11.82 6.06
CA VAL A 328 12.35 10.63 6.90
C VAL A 328 13.38 10.96 7.96
N ASN A 329 12.99 10.85 9.23
CA ASN A 329 13.91 10.98 10.35
C ASN A 329 14.56 9.63 10.63
N LYS A 330 15.88 9.53 10.43
CA LYS A 330 16.66 8.30 10.70
C LYS A 330 17.15 8.20 12.14
N THR A 331 16.83 9.17 12.98
CA THR A 331 17.34 9.24 14.35
C THR A 331 16.32 8.77 15.38
N SER A 332 16.83 8.45 16.58
CA SER A 332 16.05 8.13 17.77
C SER A 332 15.42 9.35 18.47
N HIS A 333 15.59 10.56 17.94
CA HIS A 333 15.12 11.81 18.56
C HIS A 333 14.14 12.55 17.62
N PRO A 334 13.16 13.31 18.15
CA PRO A 334 12.29 14.12 17.30
C PRO A 334 13.06 15.31 16.71
N TYR A 335 12.75 15.65 15.46
CA TYR A 335 13.31 16.81 14.76
C TYR A 335 12.20 17.77 14.34
N PHE A 336 12.52 19.07 14.36
CA PHE A 336 11.70 20.08 13.72
C PHE A 336 12.34 20.46 12.40
N ILE A 337 11.56 20.42 11.32
CA ILE A 337 12.00 20.83 10.00
C ILE A 337 11.29 22.11 9.64
N GLN A 338 12.07 23.17 9.44
CA GLN A 338 11.59 24.40 8.82
C GLN A 338 11.91 24.34 7.33
N VAL A 339 10.87 24.39 6.52
CA VAL A 339 10.97 24.40 5.06
C VAL A 339 10.80 25.84 4.61
N ASN A 340 11.83 26.43 3.98
CA ASN A 340 11.74 27.77 3.40
C ASN A 340 11.83 27.67 1.87
N THR A 341 10.91 28.34 1.18
CA THR A 341 10.93 28.47 -0.28
C THR A 341 11.48 29.85 -0.66
N ASN A 342 12.63 29.90 -1.34
CA ASN A 342 13.20 31.17 -1.82
C ASN A 342 12.52 31.66 -3.12
N CYS A 343 11.30 31.22 -3.39
CA CYS A 343 10.62 31.42 -4.67
C CYS A 343 9.14 31.71 -4.46
N SER A 344 8.67 32.83 -4.99
CA SER A 344 7.26 33.28 -4.97
C SER A 344 6.31 32.38 -5.75
N HIS A 345 6.83 31.45 -6.57
CA HIS A 345 6.03 30.54 -7.39
C HIS A 345 5.81 29.17 -6.74
N LEU A 346 6.35 28.91 -5.54
CA LEU A 346 6.15 27.63 -4.86
C LEU A 346 5.39 27.83 -3.55
N CYS A 347 4.36 27.01 -3.36
CA CYS A 347 3.55 26.98 -2.14
C CYS A 347 3.63 25.60 -1.48
N ILE A 348 3.82 25.57 -0.16
CA ILE A 348 3.80 24.34 0.63
C ILE A 348 2.35 24.09 1.04
N VAL A 349 1.76 23.02 0.53
CA VAL A 349 0.41 22.60 0.89
C VAL A 349 0.53 21.69 2.12
N ASN A 350 0.13 22.22 3.27
CA ASN A 350 0.12 21.46 4.52
C ASN A 350 -1.27 20.82 4.72
N ASN A 351 -1.31 19.61 5.28
CA ASN A 351 -2.56 18.87 5.57
C ASN A 351 -3.35 19.44 6.77
N GLN A 352 -2.93 20.59 7.31
CA GLN A 352 -3.62 21.33 8.35
C GLN A 352 -3.98 22.69 7.76
N GLU A 353 -5.27 22.99 7.69
CA GLU A 353 -5.83 24.24 7.18
C GLU A 353 -5.07 25.45 7.74
N THR A 354 -4.28 26.11 6.90
CA THR A 354 -3.80 27.46 7.15
C THR A 354 -3.99 28.30 5.90
N ASN A 355 -4.34 29.57 6.15
CA ASN A 355 -4.72 30.58 5.16
C ASN A 355 -3.83 30.58 3.91
N PRO A 356 -4.40 30.73 2.71
CA PRO A 356 -3.68 30.73 1.43
C PRO A 356 -2.84 32.00 1.19
N GLU A 357 -2.74 32.89 2.16
CA GLU A 357 -1.94 34.11 2.07
C GLU A 357 -0.55 33.88 2.67
N ASN A 358 0.43 33.67 1.80
CA ASN A 358 1.87 33.79 2.06
C ASN A 358 2.44 32.97 3.24
N THR A 359 2.66 31.67 3.04
CA THR A 359 3.55 30.88 3.90
C THR A 359 4.84 30.54 3.16
N CYS A 360 5.78 31.50 3.18
CA CYS A 360 7.18 31.34 2.74
C CYS A 360 7.97 30.34 3.62
N ALA A 361 7.43 29.98 4.78
CA ALA A 361 8.04 29.04 5.72
C ALA A 361 7.00 28.18 6.44
N THR A 362 7.23 26.86 6.56
CA THR A 362 6.41 25.95 7.39
C THR A 362 7.31 25.13 8.32
N ARG A 363 6.90 24.98 9.59
CA ARG A 363 7.63 24.19 10.60
C ARG A 363 6.87 22.89 10.91
N ILE A 364 7.54 21.76 10.75
CA ILE A 364 6.95 20.41 10.87
C ILE A 364 7.74 19.60 11.88
N ARG A 365 7.05 18.97 12.84
CA ARG A 365 7.66 18.04 13.79
C ARG A 365 7.62 16.61 13.23
N ILE A 366 8.76 15.94 13.18
CA ILE A 366 8.88 14.54 12.78
C ILE A 366 9.31 13.71 14.00
N SER A 367 8.55 12.67 14.32
CA SER A 367 8.86 11.75 15.42
C SER A 367 10.16 10.95 15.16
N PRO A 368 10.79 10.39 16.20
CA PRO A 368 11.88 9.42 16.05
C PRO A 368 11.52 8.31 15.06
N ASN A 369 12.42 7.95 14.14
CA ASN A 369 12.19 6.95 13.09
C ASN A 369 10.89 7.18 12.26
N GLY A 370 10.37 8.41 12.29
CA GLY A 370 9.12 8.82 11.68
C GLY A 370 9.27 9.27 10.24
N MET A 371 8.16 9.28 9.52
CA MET A 371 8.06 9.81 8.17
C MET A 371 6.92 10.82 8.11
N THR A 372 7.13 11.92 7.40
CA THR A 372 6.08 12.90 7.08
C THR A 372 6.19 13.27 5.61
N VAL A 373 5.05 13.58 5.00
CA VAL A 373 4.95 14.00 3.60
C VAL A 373 4.52 15.46 3.58
N ILE A 374 5.18 16.25 2.75
CA ILE A 374 4.74 17.60 2.39
C ILE A 374 4.40 17.62 0.90
N ALA A 375 3.37 18.34 0.52
CA ALA A 375 3.09 18.60 -0.89
C ALA A 375 3.61 19.99 -1.24
N ILE A 376 4.39 20.08 -2.32
CA ILE A 376 4.88 21.35 -2.88
C ILE A 376 4.15 21.59 -4.20
N ARG A 377 3.43 22.70 -4.27
CA ARG A 377 2.65 23.13 -5.43
C ARG A 377 3.36 24.26 -6.16
N LEU A 378 3.40 24.20 -7.49
CA LEU A 378 3.76 25.33 -8.33
C LEU A 378 2.55 26.26 -8.49
N GLN A 379 2.71 27.56 -8.31
CA GLN A 379 1.65 28.57 -8.46
C GLN A 379 2.00 29.50 -9.63
N ALA A 380 1.07 29.67 -10.57
CA ALA A 380 1.18 30.67 -11.63
C ALA A 380 0.80 32.01 -11.02
N ASN A 381 1.72 32.96 -11.04
CA ASN A 381 1.41 34.32 -10.63
C ASN A 381 0.70 35.00 -11.81
N ILE A 382 -0.51 35.52 -11.58
CA ILE A 382 -1.38 36.13 -12.62
C ILE A 382 -0.69 37.36 -13.27
N ASN A 383 0.33 37.94 -12.63
CA ASN A 383 1.05 39.12 -13.10
C ASN A 383 2.38 38.85 -13.80
N ASP A 384 2.88 37.61 -13.83
CA ASP A 384 4.07 37.26 -14.60
C ASP A 384 3.65 36.45 -15.83
N ALA A 385 3.57 37.13 -16.96
CA ALA A 385 3.40 36.49 -18.26
C ALA A 385 4.43 35.36 -18.43
N LEU A 386 4.00 34.29 -19.12
CA LEU A 386 4.72 33.06 -19.46
C LEU A 386 6.17 33.22 -19.97
N GLU A 387 6.62 34.44 -20.28
CA GLU A 387 7.96 34.75 -20.76
C GLU A 387 9.06 34.74 -19.67
N SER A 388 8.74 34.97 -18.40
CA SER A 388 9.76 34.99 -17.33
C SER A 388 10.14 33.60 -16.81
N ILE A 389 9.21 32.63 -16.89
CA ILE A 389 9.43 31.24 -16.44
C ILE A 389 10.40 30.50 -17.38
N GLN A 390 10.39 30.81 -18.68
CA GLN A 390 11.30 30.19 -19.66
C GLN A 390 12.71 30.78 -19.67
N ARG A 391 12.94 31.97 -19.09
CA ARG A 391 14.22 32.69 -19.20
C ARG A 391 15.23 32.45 -18.07
N SER A 392 14.92 31.63 -17.07
CA SER A 392 15.90 31.26 -16.04
C SER A 392 16.10 29.75 -15.96
N PHE A 393 17.00 29.20 -16.78
CA PHE A 393 17.63 27.89 -16.54
C PHE A 393 18.64 28.00 -15.37
N GLY A 394 18.18 28.52 -14.23
CA GLY A 394 18.93 28.58 -12.99
C GLY A 394 18.43 27.50 -12.06
N GLU A 395 19.35 26.71 -11.51
CA GLU A 395 19.08 25.73 -10.47
C GLU A 395 18.42 26.42 -9.27
N ARG A 396 17.13 26.16 -9.04
CA ARG A 396 16.40 26.74 -7.91
C ARG A 396 16.37 25.74 -6.76
N SER A 397 16.65 26.20 -5.54
CA SER A 397 16.72 25.36 -4.35
C SER A 397 15.63 25.70 -3.33
N ILE A 398 15.18 24.67 -2.60
CA ILE A 398 14.31 24.76 -1.43
C ILE A 398 15.18 24.37 -0.23
N SER A 399 15.23 25.20 0.80
CA SER A 399 16.06 24.93 1.99
C SER A 399 15.23 24.28 3.09
N PHE A 400 15.78 23.21 3.66
CA PHE A 400 15.21 22.47 4.78
C PHE A 400 16.16 22.61 5.97
N GLN A 401 15.77 23.41 6.94
CA GLN A 401 16.51 23.57 8.20
C GLN A 401 15.98 22.56 9.22
N CYS A 402 16.79 21.56 9.53
CA CYS A 402 16.50 20.52 10.50
C CYS A 402 17.09 20.93 11.85
N MET A 403 16.23 21.18 12.84
CA MET A 403 16.60 21.58 14.18
C MET A 403 16.38 20.43 15.16
N ARG A 404 17.45 20.01 15.84
CA ARG A 404 17.37 19.06 16.97
C ARG A 404 16.91 19.77 18.23
N SER A 405 15.85 19.26 18.87
CA SER A 405 15.41 19.78 20.18
C SER A 405 16.27 19.18 21.30
N ASN A 406 17.04 20.00 22.00
CA ASN A 406 17.90 19.56 23.12
C ASN A 406 17.20 19.54 24.49
N SER A 407 15.90 19.82 24.58
CA SER A 407 15.17 19.78 25.85
C SER A 407 14.51 18.41 26.08
N GLN A 408 14.95 17.68 27.11
CA GLN A 408 14.30 16.43 27.57
C GLN A 408 12.92 16.64 28.24
N HIS A 409 12.48 17.89 28.44
CA HIS A 409 11.14 18.20 28.93
C HIS A 409 10.59 19.45 28.22
N ALA A 410 9.66 19.26 27.29
CA ALA A 410 8.75 20.31 26.82
C ALA A 410 7.55 19.65 26.12
N GLU A 411 6.67 19.03 26.89
CA GLU A 411 5.26 18.95 26.53
C GLU A 411 4.60 20.25 26.97
N THR A 412 4.66 21.29 26.13
CA THR A 412 3.75 22.42 26.28
C THR A 412 3.47 23.06 24.93
N THR A 413 2.18 23.38 24.77
CA THR A 413 1.48 24.20 23.77
C THR A 413 2.30 24.95 22.72
N ALA A 414 1.76 24.92 21.51
CA ALA A 414 2.19 25.65 20.33
C ALA A 414 2.30 27.17 20.60
N GLU A 415 3.47 27.62 21.01
CA GLU A 415 3.95 28.99 20.79
C GLU A 415 5.33 28.91 20.14
N SER A 416 5.56 29.82 19.19
CA SER A 416 6.75 29.87 18.34
C SER A 416 7.99 30.30 19.14
N ILE A 417 8.51 29.44 20.00
CA ILE A 417 9.79 29.68 20.65
C ILE A 417 10.88 29.17 19.70
N VAL A 418 11.69 30.10 19.20
CA VAL A 418 12.97 29.81 18.54
C VAL A 418 13.89 29.23 19.60
N LEU A 419 14.29 27.96 19.45
CA LEU A 419 15.21 27.31 20.39
C LEU A 419 16.63 27.86 20.13
N PRO A 420 17.26 28.59 21.07
CA PRO A 420 18.55 29.25 20.81
C PRO A 420 19.75 28.29 20.69
N ASN A 421 19.58 27.00 21.04
CA ASN A 421 20.67 26.03 21.20
C ASN A 421 20.41 24.70 20.45
N ALA A 422 19.77 24.76 19.27
CA ALA A 422 19.52 23.57 18.45
C ALA A 422 20.68 23.33 17.46
N ASP A 423 21.12 22.07 17.30
CA ASP A 423 21.96 21.69 16.16
C ASP A 423 21.12 21.88 14.89
N VAL A 424 21.55 22.79 14.02
CA VAL A 424 20.86 23.12 12.76
C VAL A 424 21.58 22.48 11.60
N VAL A 425 20.97 21.47 10.99
CA VAL A 425 21.43 20.88 9.72
C VAL A 425 20.61 21.47 8.59
N THR A 426 21.24 22.13 7.64
CA THR A 426 20.55 22.68 6.46
C THR A 426 20.75 21.75 5.27
N GLN A 427 19.66 21.32 4.66
CA GLN A 427 19.66 20.52 3.43
C GLN A 427 18.97 21.28 2.31
N TYR A 428 19.36 20.99 1.07
CA TYR A 428 18.82 21.64 -0.11
C TYR A 428 18.13 20.61 -1.01
N LEU A 429 16.94 20.97 -1.49
CA LEU A 429 16.22 20.24 -2.52
C LEU A 429 16.20 21.07 -3.78
N HIS A 430 16.64 20.48 -4.90
CA HIS A 430 16.71 21.18 -6.17
C HIS A 430 15.43 20.97 -6.97
N TYR A 431 14.95 21.99 -7.68
CA TYR A 431 13.83 21.82 -8.60
C TYR A 431 14.08 22.46 -9.96
N THR A 432 13.42 21.89 -10.96
CA THR A 432 13.48 22.33 -12.36
C THR A 432 12.07 22.42 -12.93
N ILE A 433 11.87 23.40 -13.81
CA ILE A 433 10.63 23.61 -14.56
C ILE A 433 10.97 23.26 -16.01
N ALA A 434 10.26 22.28 -16.58
CA ALA A 434 10.49 21.74 -17.92
C ALA A 434 9.34 22.08 -18.88
#